data_AF-A0A6N7WJZ2-F1
#
_entry.id   AF-A0A6N7WJZ2-F1
#
_cell.length_a   1.000
_cell.length_b   1.000
_cell.length_c   1.000
_cell.angle_alpha   90.00
_cell.angle_beta   90.00
_cell.angle_gamma   90.00
#
_symmetry.space_group_name_H-M   'P 1'
#
loop_
_entity.id
_entity.type
_entity.pdbx_description
1 polymer ?
#
loop_
_entity_poly.entity_id
_entity_poly.type
_entity_poly.pdbx_seq_one_letter_code
_entity_poly.pdbx_strand_id
1 'polypeptide(L)'
;MENTRPRYSLLDMTRGITLLSMIAYHAAYDLTYLYHVRMPWFRDDPGQIWQQSICWTFIFLSGMCFCLGRRPVKRGLLLTGCGIIITLATAFVMPDAIVIMGILSFFGLATLITALLNPLLSRIPAFAGLPVSFLLFLLTKEAPYGYLGFESFRLLELPRFLYQGKIMMVLGFPYDGFYSTDYFPLIPWIFLFFSGYFTWQLILWAALLRQKAAERYAFLRNASAGRGIPASSVRLPLLEKPKCQPLEFLGKNTLPVYMLHQPVLMAIFTLIDLIGVL
;
A
#
# COMPACT_ATOMS: atom_id res chain seq x y z
N MET A 1 -17.75 -27.57 10.27
CA MET A 1 -18.20 -26.18 10.50
C MET A 1 -17.08 -25.24 10.06
N GLU A 2 -17.11 -24.80 8.80
CA GLU A 2 -16.08 -23.92 8.27
C GLU A 2 -16.21 -22.56 8.93
N ASN A 3 -15.16 -22.15 9.64
CA ASN A 3 -15.11 -20.94 10.44
C ASN A 3 -15.11 -19.73 9.50
N THR A 4 -16.30 -19.32 9.04
CA THR A 4 -16.49 -18.27 8.03
C THR A 4 -16.24 -16.90 8.65
N ARG A 5 -14.97 -16.60 8.90
CA ARG A 5 -14.55 -15.21 9.10
C ARG A 5 -15.09 -14.39 7.92
N PRO A 6 -15.66 -13.19 8.16
CA PRO A 6 -16.13 -12.31 7.10
C PRO A 6 -15.05 -12.17 6.01
N ARG A 7 -15.35 -12.61 4.79
CA ARG A 7 -14.41 -12.71 3.65
C ARG A 7 -14.41 -11.42 2.86
N TYR A 8 -13.30 -10.67 2.88
CA TYR A 8 -13.09 -9.49 2.04
C TYR A 8 -12.48 -9.88 0.69
N SER A 9 -13.20 -10.71 -0.06
CA SER A 9 -12.76 -11.34 -1.32
C SER A 9 -12.17 -10.31 -2.31
N LEU A 10 -12.82 -9.16 -2.47
CA LEU A 10 -12.35 -8.12 -3.39
C LEU A 10 -10.99 -7.53 -2.98
N LEU A 11 -10.79 -7.22 -1.69
CA LEU A 11 -9.52 -6.68 -1.20
C LEU A 11 -8.37 -7.67 -1.36
N ASP A 12 -8.62 -8.93 -1.03
CA ASP A 12 -7.62 -9.99 -1.16
C ASP A 12 -7.28 -10.24 -2.65
N MET A 13 -8.29 -10.26 -3.52
CA MET A 13 -8.08 -10.42 -4.96
C MET A 13 -7.30 -9.25 -5.56
N THR A 14 -7.67 -8.00 -5.26
CA THR A 14 -6.94 -6.82 -5.75
C THR A 14 -5.49 -6.85 -5.27
N ARG A 15 -5.23 -7.17 -3.99
CA ARG A 15 -3.86 -7.34 -3.48
C ARG A 15 -3.09 -8.45 -4.20
N GLY A 16 -3.75 -9.56 -4.51
CA GLY A 16 -3.15 -10.65 -5.30
C GLY A 16 -2.77 -10.21 -6.71
N ILE A 17 -3.63 -9.46 -7.40
CA ILE A 17 -3.35 -8.91 -8.73
C ILE A 17 -2.19 -7.92 -8.67
N THR A 18 -2.21 -6.99 -7.72
CA THR A 18 -1.13 -6.01 -7.53
C THR A 18 0.20 -6.71 -7.21
N LEU A 19 0.16 -7.82 -6.47
CA LEU A 19 1.35 -8.62 -6.17
C LEU A 19 1.92 -9.31 -7.40
N LEU A 20 1.09 -9.88 -8.26
CA LEU A 20 1.55 -10.45 -9.53
C LEU A 20 2.15 -9.37 -10.44
N SER A 21 1.51 -8.20 -10.50
CA SER A 21 2.02 -7.04 -11.26
C SER A 21 3.38 -6.59 -10.74
N MET A 22 3.57 -6.55 -9.42
CA MET A 22 4.85 -6.25 -8.77
C MET A 22 5.95 -7.25 -9.14
N ILE A 23 5.66 -8.55 -9.07
CA ILE A 23 6.62 -9.61 -9.45
C ILE A 23 7.01 -9.47 -10.93
N ALA A 24 6.03 -9.22 -11.81
CA ALA A 24 6.29 -9.01 -13.24
C ALA A 24 7.11 -7.74 -13.50
N TYR A 25 6.87 -6.66 -12.75
CA TYR A 25 7.66 -5.44 -12.84
C TYR A 25 9.11 -5.68 -12.42
N HIS A 26 9.35 -6.35 -11.29
CA HIS A 26 10.71 -6.69 -10.85
C HIS A 26 11.41 -7.63 -11.83
N ALA A 27 10.67 -8.58 -12.42
CA ALA A 27 11.21 -9.43 -13.47
C ALA A 27 11.70 -8.62 -14.68
N ALA A 28 10.90 -7.65 -15.15
CA ALA A 28 11.29 -6.76 -16.24
C ALA A 28 12.47 -5.83 -15.85
N TYR A 29 12.49 -5.37 -14.59
CA TYR A 29 13.59 -4.58 -14.04
C TYR A 29 14.90 -5.36 -14.06
N ASP A 30 14.92 -6.58 -13.54
CA ASP A 30 16.10 -7.43 -13.48
C ASP A 30 16.62 -7.72 -14.89
N LEU A 31 15.74 -8.14 -15.81
CA LEU A 31 16.12 -8.38 -17.19
C LEU A 31 16.73 -7.13 -17.85
N THR A 32 16.19 -5.94 -17.59
CA THR A 32 16.63 -4.70 -18.23
C THR A 32 17.92 -4.12 -17.66
N TYR A 33 18.07 -4.15 -16.32
CA TYR A 33 19.13 -3.45 -15.60
C TYR A 33 20.25 -4.39 -15.13
N LEU A 34 19.94 -5.64 -14.75
CA LEU A 34 20.93 -6.62 -14.30
C LEU A 34 21.43 -7.52 -15.45
N TYR A 35 20.54 -7.95 -16.35
CA TYR A 35 20.89 -8.82 -17.48
C TYR A 35 20.95 -8.09 -18.84
N HIS A 36 20.83 -6.76 -18.83
CA HIS A 36 21.00 -5.90 -20.00
C HIS A 36 20.11 -6.22 -21.24
N VAL A 37 18.98 -6.92 -21.04
CA VAL A 37 17.98 -7.18 -22.08
C VAL A 37 17.38 -5.85 -22.55
N ARG A 38 17.36 -5.63 -23.88
CA ARG A 38 16.90 -4.36 -24.46
C ARG A 38 15.37 -4.26 -24.42
N MET A 39 14.86 -3.49 -23.45
CA MET A 39 13.46 -3.08 -23.35
C MET A 39 13.35 -1.55 -23.22
N PRO A 40 13.46 -0.78 -24.33
CA PRO A 40 13.49 0.69 -24.29
C PRO A 40 12.24 1.29 -23.60
N TRP A 41 11.06 0.74 -23.92
CA TRP A 41 9.77 1.16 -23.35
C TRP A 41 9.72 1.06 -21.81
N PHE A 42 10.55 0.21 -21.21
CA PHE A 42 10.59 0.04 -19.75
C PHE A 42 11.44 1.11 -19.05
N ARG A 43 12.40 1.71 -19.76
CA ARG A 43 13.26 2.78 -19.22
C ARG A 43 12.59 4.16 -19.29
N ASP A 44 11.62 4.31 -20.18
CA ASP A 44 10.84 5.53 -20.37
C ASP A 44 9.60 5.57 -19.43
N ASP A 45 8.73 6.57 -19.63
CA ASP A 45 7.50 6.80 -18.86
C ASP A 45 6.62 5.56 -18.62
N PRO A 46 6.44 4.61 -19.58
CA PRO A 46 5.58 3.45 -19.34
C PRO A 46 6.05 2.57 -18.17
N GLY A 47 7.36 2.37 -18.02
CA GLY A 47 7.92 1.63 -16.88
C GLY A 47 7.65 2.35 -15.56
N GLN A 48 7.85 3.67 -15.53
CA GLN A 48 7.57 4.48 -14.34
C GLN A 48 6.09 4.44 -13.97
N ILE A 49 5.17 4.63 -14.92
CA ILE A 49 3.73 4.57 -14.69
C ILE A 49 3.31 3.20 -14.18
N TRP A 50 3.88 2.12 -14.73
CA TRP A 50 3.61 0.76 -14.26
C TRP A 50 4.04 0.60 -12.80
N GLN A 51 5.26 1.00 -12.45
CA GLN A 51 5.74 1.00 -11.07
C GLN A 51 4.82 1.80 -10.14
N GLN A 52 4.49 3.04 -10.53
CA GLN A 52 3.66 3.94 -9.73
C GLN A 52 2.25 3.35 -9.50
N SER A 53 1.66 2.71 -10.52
CA SER A 53 0.34 2.08 -10.39
C SER A 53 0.31 0.96 -9.33
N ILE A 54 1.38 0.15 -9.25
CA ILE A 54 1.55 -0.90 -8.25
C ILE A 54 1.64 -0.28 -6.86
N CYS A 55 2.46 0.76 -6.72
CA CYS A 55 2.72 1.44 -5.46
C CYS A 55 1.48 2.16 -4.94
N TRP A 56 0.80 2.94 -5.79
CA TRP A 56 -0.44 3.62 -5.44
C TRP A 56 -1.49 2.64 -4.92
N THR A 57 -1.66 1.53 -5.63
CA THR A 57 -2.64 0.50 -5.27
C THR A 57 -2.28 -0.16 -3.94
N PHE A 58 -1.03 -0.62 -3.75
CA PHE A 58 -0.62 -1.28 -2.52
C PHE A 58 -0.69 -0.38 -1.30
N ILE A 59 -0.26 0.87 -1.43
CA ILE A 59 -0.24 1.83 -0.32
C ILE A 59 -1.67 2.16 0.11
N PHE A 60 -2.53 2.47 -0.85
CA PHE A 60 -3.94 2.75 -0.61
C PHE A 60 -4.66 1.56 0.05
N LEU A 61 -4.50 0.34 -0.51
CA LEU A 61 -5.11 -0.88 0.03
C LEU A 61 -4.60 -1.21 1.44
N SER A 62 -3.32 -0.95 1.71
CA SER A 62 -2.75 -1.17 3.04
C SER A 62 -3.34 -0.22 4.08
N GLY A 63 -3.61 1.02 3.70
CA GLY A 63 -4.37 1.99 4.50
C GLY A 63 -5.77 1.49 4.85
N MET A 64 -6.51 0.97 3.88
CA MET A 64 -7.83 0.36 4.12
C MET A 64 -7.72 -0.85 5.07
N CYS A 65 -6.73 -1.71 4.82
CA CYS A 65 -6.48 -2.93 5.59
C CYS A 65 -5.98 -2.68 7.01
N PHE A 66 -5.49 -1.49 7.33
CA PHE A 66 -5.11 -1.10 8.70
C PHE A 66 -6.31 -1.26 9.65
N CYS A 67 -7.49 -0.78 9.23
CA CYS A 67 -8.73 -0.82 10.00
C CYS A 67 -9.25 -2.24 10.28
N LEU A 68 -8.77 -3.24 9.53
CA LEU A 68 -9.11 -4.65 9.70
C LEU A 68 -8.15 -5.38 10.67
N GLY A 69 -7.02 -4.76 11.03
CA GLY A 69 -5.98 -5.35 11.85
C GLY A 69 -6.30 -5.32 13.34
N ARG A 70 -6.07 -6.44 14.04
CA ARG A 70 -6.25 -6.52 15.52
C ARG A 70 -5.02 -6.10 16.32
N ARG A 71 -3.83 -6.20 15.73
CA ARG A 71 -2.53 -5.97 16.40
C ARG A 71 -1.62 -5.08 15.55
N PRO A 72 -1.99 -3.80 15.34
CA PRO A 72 -1.30 -2.92 14.40
C PRO A 72 0.17 -2.69 14.80
N VAL A 73 0.48 -2.52 16.08
CA VAL A 73 1.86 -2.33 16.56
C VAL A 73 2.75 -3.53 16.24
N LYS A 74 2.30 -4.75 16.57
CA LYS A 74 3.05 -5.97 16.24
C LYS A 74 3.29 -6.11 14.74
N ARG A 75 2.29 -5.78 13.92
CA ARG A 75 2.41 -5.81 12.46
C ARG A 75 3.40 -4.75 11.96
N GLY A 76 3.33 -3.52 12.48
CA GLY A 76 4.24 -2.44 12.13
C GLY A 76 5.70 -2.77 12.45
N LEU A 77 5.95 -3.33 13.64
CA LEU A 77 7.29 -3.79 14.04
C LEU A 77 7.80 -4.94 13.15
N LEU A 78 6.95 -5.90 12.82
CA LEU A 78 7.30 -7.00 11.91
C LEU A 78 7.72 -6.47 10.53
N LEU A 79 6.93 -5.58 9.93
CA LEU A 79 7.21 -5.02 8.61
C LEU A 79 8.48 -4.16 8.62
N THR A 80 8.69 -3.37 9.68
CA THR A 80 9.92 -2.59 9.87
C THR A 80 11.13 -3.52 9.97
N GLY A 81 11.02 -4.62 10.73
CA GLY A 81 12.07 -5.63 10.83
C GLY A 81 12.38 -6.30 9.49
N CYS A 82 11.36 -6.67 8.71
CA CYS A 82 11.54 -7.17 7.35
C CYS A 82 12.26 -6.15 6.45
N GLY A 83 11.89 -4.87 6.53
CA GLY A 83 12.55 -3.79 5.78
C GLY A 83 14.04 -3.66 6.13
N ILE A 84 14.37 -3.69 7.43
CA ILE A 84 15.77 -3.69 7.91
C ILE A 84 16.53 -4.91 7.37
N ILE A 85 15.93 -6.10 7.40
CA ILE A 85 16.55 -7.32 6.85
C ILE A 85 16.86 -7.14 5.36
N ILE A 86 15.96 -6.56 4.57
CA ILE A 86 16.19 -6.30 3.15
C ILE A 86 17.32 -5.28 2.95
N THR A 87 17.33 -4.19 3.72
CA THR A 87 18.41 -3.21 3.66
C THR A 87 19.76 -3.85 3.97
N LEU A 88 19.85 -4.69 5.00
CA LEU A 88 21.07 -5.41 5.33
C LEU A 88 21.46 -6.39 4.23
N ALA A 89 20.51 -7.23 3.77
CA ALA A 89 20.77 -8.22 2.73
C ALA A 89 21.26 -7.58 1.43
N THR A 90 20.62 -6.49 0.98
CA THR A 90 21.04 -5.77 -0.22
C THR A 90 22.38 -5.06 -0.02
N ALA A 91 22.65 -4.47 1.15
CA ALA A 91 23.94 -3.85 1.45
C ALA A 91 25.13 -4.85 1.38
N PHE A 92 24.91 -6.12 1.76
CA PHE A 92 25.97 -7.13 1.74
C PHE A 92 26.08 -7.89 0.41
N VAL A 93 24.96 -8.17 -0.26
CA VAL A 93 24.93 -9.04 -1.46
C VAL A 93 24.96 -8.22 -2.75
N MET A 94 24.34 -7.03 -2.77
CA MET A 94 24.15 -6.21 -3.97
C MET A 94 24.27 -4.71 -3.63
N PRO A 95 25.47 -4.22 -3.24
CA PRO A 95 25.64 -2.85 -2.76
C PRO A 95 25.25 -1.79 -3.81
N ASP A 96 25.44 -2.06 -5.10
CA ASP A 96 25.02 -1.18 -6.21
C ASP A 96 23.50 -1.07 -6.34
N ALA A 97 22.77 -2.04 -5.77
CA ALA A 97 21.32 -2.10 -5.75
C ALA A 97 20.74 -2.00 -4.33
N ILE A 98 21.44 -1.32 -3.41
CA ILE A 98 21.02 -1.16 -2.02
C ILE A 98 19.60 -0.57 -1.90
N VAL A 99 18.81 -1.12 -0.98
CA VAL A 99 17.45 -0.65 -0.67
C VAL A 99 17.41 -0.01 0.71
N ILE A 100 17.38 1.31 0.75
CA ILE A 100 17.25 2.13 1.97
C ILE A 100 15.87 2.78 1.97
N MET A 101 15.14 2.62 3.08
CA MET A 101 13.77 3.16 3.23
C MET A 101 12.83 2.71 2.10
N GLY A 102 12.91 1.43 1.73
CA GLY A 102 11.99 0.82 0.75
C GLY A 102 10.57 0.63 1.31
N ILE A 103 9.69 0.04 0.49
CA ILE A 103 8.24 0.00 0.77
C ILE A 103 7.86 -0.75 2.07
N LEU A 104 8.63 -1.77 2.49
CA LEU A 104 8.38 -2.49 3.75
C LEU A 104 8.69 -1.63 4.99
N SER A 105 9.79 -0.89 4.96
CA SER A 105 10.14 0.08 6.00
C SER A 105 9.08 1.17 6.08
N PHE A 106 8.63 1.67 4.93
CA PHE A 106 7.48 2.58 4.85
C PHE A 106 6.23 1.98 5.49
N PHE A 107 5.80 0.78 5.10
CA PHE A 107 4.59 0.17 5.65
C PHE A 107 4.67 -0.07 7.15
N GLY A 108 5.85 -0.46 7.64
CA GLY A 108 6.13 -0.60 9.06
C GLY A 108 5.91 0.71 9.81
N LEU A 109 6.59 1.78 9.38
CA LEU A 109 6.48 3.09 10.00
C LEU A 109 5.09 3.71 9.84
N ALA A 110 4.49 3.64 8.65
CA ALA A 110 3.14 4.11 8.40
C ALA A 110 2.12 3.41 9.32
N THR A 111 2.24 2.11 9.51
CA THR A 111 1.38 1.35 10.43
C THR A 111 1.57 1.79 11.88
N LEU A 112 2.82 2.00 12.32
CA LEU A 112 3.13 2.44 13.69
C LEU A 112 2.64 3.86 13.96
N ILE A 113 2.90 4.78 13.03
CA ILE A 113 2.42 6.17 13.09
C ILE A 113 0.90 6.19 13.10
N THR A 114 0.24 5.43 12.22
CA THR A 114 -1.23 5.35 12.20
C THR A 114 -1.76 4.78 13.51
N ALA A 115 -1.12 3.75 14.09
CA ALA A 115 -1.52 3.18 15.37
C ALA A 115 -1.43 4.19 16.52
N LEU A 116 -0.36 5.00 16.54
CA LEU A 116 -0.17 6.07 17.50
C LEU A 116 -1.21 7.20 17.31
N LEU A 117 -1.46 7.61 16.08
CA LEU A 117 -2.36 8.72 15.73
C LEU A 117 -3.84 8.29 15.64
N ASN A 118 -4.15 7.00 15.71
CA ASN A 118 -5.50 6.48 15.53
C ASN A 118 -6.56 7.16 16.43
N PRO A 119 -6.30 7.47 17.72
CA PRO A 119 -7.27 8.19 18.56
C PRO A 119 -7.62 9.59 18.07
N LEU A 120 -6.72 10.22 17.31
CA LEU A 120 -6.93 11.53 16.68
C LEU A 120 -7.58 11.37 15.30
N LEU A 121 -7.05 10.46 14.47
CA LEU A 121 -7.55 10.21 13.12
C LEU A 121 -9.01 9.72 13.13
N SER A 122 -9.41 8.92 14.12
CA SER A 122 -10.78 8.43 14.25
C SER A 122 -11.81 9.50 14.63
N ARG A 123 -11.35 10.69 15.05
CA ARG A 123 -12.24 11.84 15.33
C ARG A 123 -12.49 12.70 14.10
N ILE A 124 -11.66 12.56 13.07
CA ILE A 124 -11.81 13.31 11.83
C ILE A 124 -12.92 12.67 11.01
N PRO A 125 -13.93 13.43 10.55
CA PRO A 125 -14.98 12.85 9.73
C PRO A 125 -14.40 12.35 8.40
N ALA A 126 -14.72 11.10 8.03
CA ALA A 126 -14.12 10.42 6.88
C ALA A 126 -14.31 11.17 5.55
N PHE A 127 -15.43 11.88 5.37
CA PHE A 127 -15.71 12.68 4.18
C PHE A 127 -14.76 13.88 4.02
N ALA A 128 -14.17 14.39 5.12
CA ALA A 128 -13.16 15.44 5.09
C ALA A 128 -11.75 14.85 5.09
N GLY A 129 -11.50 13.82 5.90
CA GLY A 129 -10.19 13.17 6.00
C GLY A 129 -9.70 12.59 4.68
N LEU A 130 -10.60 12.00 3.88
CA LEU A 130 -10.28 11.45 2.56
C LEU A 130 -9.75 12.52 1.58
N PRO A 131 -10.52 13.55 1.18
CA PRO A 131 -10.05 14.54 0.21
C PRO A 131 -8.84 15.31 0.73
N VAL A 132 -8.79 15.65 2.03
CA VAL A 132 -7.63 16.37 2.60
C VAL A 132 -6.36 15.53 2.51
N SER A 133 -6.42 14.25 2.88
CA SER A 133 -5.25 13.36 2.78
C SER A 133 -4.84 13.17 1.32
N PHE A 134 -5.79 13.02 0.40
CA PHE A 134 -5.47 12.86 -1.01
C PHE A 134 -4.84 14.13 -1.61
N LEU A 135 -5.35 15.31 -1.26
CA LEU A 135 -4.76 16.58 -1.67
C LEU A 135 -3.36 16.77 -1.09
N LEU A 136 -3.12 16.43 0.18
CA LEU A 136 -1.79 16.47 0.77
C LEU A 136 -0.81 15.53 0.07
N PHE A 137 -1.27 14.33 -0.33
CA PHE A 137 -0.46 13.41 -1.14
C PHE A 137 -0.05 14.07 -2.46
N LEU A 138 -0.98 14.67 -3.19
CA LEU A 138 -0.70 15.34 -4.46
C LEU A 138 0.26 16.53 -4.28
N LEU A 139 0.01 17.39 -3.29
CA LEU A 139 0.80 18.61 -3.04
C LEU A 139 2.22 18.32 -2.54
N THR A 140 2.43 17.18 -1.88
CA THR A 140 3.75 16.81 -1.34
C THR A 140 4.45 15.77 -2.20
N LYS A 141 3.88 15.41 -3.37
CA LYS A 141 4.41 14.34 -4.22
C LYS A 141 5.84 14.60 -4.68
N GLU A 142 6.16 15.88 -4.90
CA GLU A 142 7.46 16.38 -5.32
C GLU A 142 8.38 16.78 -4.15
N ALA A 143 7.97 16.55 -2.90
CA ALA A 143 8.75 16.93 -1.73
C ALA A 143 10.15 16.28 -1.69
N PRO A 144 10.35 15.01 -2.09
CA PRO A 144 11.69 14.44 -2.20
C PRO A 144 12.62 15.17 -3.19
N TYR A 145 12.07 15.92 -4.15
CA TYR A 145 12.80 16.64 -5.18
C TYR A 145 13.00 18.14 -4.88
N GLY A 146 12.58 18.63 -3.71
CA GLY A 146 12.79 20.03 -3.33
C GLY A 146 11.55 20.92 -3.40
N TYR A 147 10.39 20.41 -3.80
CA TYR A 147 9.24 21.26 -4.13
C TYR A 147 7.92 20.76 -3.54
N LEU A 148 7.03 21.69 -3.20
CA LEU A 148 5.61 21.41 -3.09
C LEU A 148 4.96 21.62 -4.45
N GLY A 149 4.15 20.66 -4.86
CA GLY A 149 3.63 20.61 -6.22
C GLY A 149 3.28 19.20 -6.67
N PHE A 150 2.77 19.11 -7.89
CA PHE A 150 2.44 17.86 -8.56
C PHE A 150 2.93 17.91 -10.01
N GLU A 151 3.77 16.94 -10.39
CA GLU A 151 4.37 16.84 -11.72
C GLU A 151 5.06 18.15 -12.15
N SER A 152 4.57 18.78 -13.23
CA SER A 152 5.15 20.01 -13.78
C SER A 152 4.80 21.27 -12.98
N PHE A 153 3.85 21.20 -12.06
CA PHE A 153 3.38 22.35 -11.28
C PHE A 153 4.13 22.45 -9.96
N ARG A 154 5.20 23.27 -9.93
CA ARG A 154 5.96 23.59 -8.70
C ARG A 154 5.39 24.85 -8.06
N LEU A 155 4.72 24.69 -6.92
CA LEU A 155 4.08 25.79 -6.18
C LEU A 155 5.08 26.54 -5.31
N LEU A 156 5.94 25.82 -4.58
CA LEU A 156 6.88 26.39 -3.62
C LEU A 156 8.14 25.54 -3.52
N GLU A 157 9.31 26.19 -3.49
CA GLU A 157 10.58 25.53 -3.15
C GLU A 157 10.68 25.32 -1.64
N LEU A 158 11.05 24.11 -1.23
CA LEU A 158 11.20 23.75 0.17
C LEU A 158 12.56 24.18 0.72
N PRO A 159 12.63 24.62 1.99
CA PRO A 159 13.89 25.04 2.58
C PRO A 159 14.97 23.96 2.58
N ARG A 160 16.19 24.31 2.16
CA ARG A 160 17.33 23.37 2.04
C ARG A 160 17.71 22.67 3.33
N PHE A 161 17.46 23.27 4.50
CA PHE A 161 17.77 22.64 5.78
C PHE A 161 16.98 21.33 6.01
N LEU A 162 15.83 21.16 5.35
CA LEU A 162 15.04 19.92 5.42
C LEU A 162 15.79 18.74 4.78
N TYR A 163 16.64 19.00 3.79
CA TYR A 163 17.41 17.98 3.06
C TYR A 163 18.78 17.72 3.72
N GLN A 164 18.91 18.05 5.00
CA GLN A 164 20.13 17.84 5.76
C GLN A 164 19.97 16.67 6.74
N GLY A 165 20.91 15.73 6.69
CA GLY A 165 21.01 14.64 7.65
C GLY A 165 20.22 13.38 7.27
N LYS A 166 20.73 12.23 7.72
CA LYS A 166 20.23 10.90 7.34
C LYS A 166 18.80 10.60 7.82
N ILE A 167 18.34 11.26 8.89
CA ILE A 167 17.00 11.04 9.45
C ILE A 167 15.93 11.69 8.56
N MET A 168 16.23 12.83 7.95
CA MET A 168 15.27 13.55 7.11
C MET A 168 14.88 12.77 5.86
N MET A 169 15.78 11.92 5.36
CA MET A 169 15.50 10.93 4.31
C MET A 169 14.34 9.99 4.69
N VAL A 170 14.16 9.64 5.96
CA VAL A 170 13.00 8.84 6.41
C VAL A 170 11.70 9.63 6.27
N LEU A 171 11.74 10.93 6.58
CA LEU A 171 10.58 11.80 6.49
C LEU A 171 10.19 12.10 5.05
N GLY A 172 11.14 12.16 4.12
CA GLY A 172 10.89 12.49 2.70
C GLY A 172 11.76 13.60 2.14
N PHE A 173 12.83 13.95 2.85
CA PHE A 173 13.79 14.97 2.42
C PHE A 173 15.18 14.33 2.36
N PRO A 174 15.52 13.62 1.26
CA PRO A 174 16.80 12.94 1.11
C PRO A 174 17.95 13.96 1.05
N TYR A 175 19.11 13.60 1.61
CA TYR A 175 20.31 14.46 1.58
C TYR A 175 21.07 14.32 0.27
N ASP A 176 21.93 15.30 -0.03
CA ASP A 176 22.75 15.30 -1.25
C ASP A 176 23.63 14.03 -1.35
N GLY A 177 23.54 13.33 -2.48
CA GLY A 177 24.25 12.06 -2.70
C GLY A 177 23.57 10.82 -2.09
N PHE A 178 22.35 10.96 -1.55
CA PHE A 178 21.54 9.81 -1.19
C PHE A 178 21.13 9.00 -2.44
N TYR A 179 21.27 7.68 -2.35
CA TYR A 179 20.84 6.74 -3.37
C TYR A 179 20.19 5.51 -2.72
N SER A 180 19.14 5.03 -3.37
CA SER A 180 18.48 3.76 -3.06
C SER A 180 17.78 3.28 -4.33
N THR A 181 17.88 1.99 -4.62
CA THR A 181 17.13 1.36 -5.74
C THR A 181 15.63 1.54 -5.57
N ASP A 182 15.17 1.46 -4.31
CA ASP A 182 13.78 1.64 -3.96
C ASP A 182 13.64 2.59 -2.78
N TYR A 183 12.92 3.69 -2.96
CA TYR A 183 12.82 4.76 -1.97
C TYR A 183 11.36 5.21 -1.75
N PHE A 184 10.82 4.82 -0.61
CA PHE A 184 9.48 5.17 -0.15
C PHE A 184 9.55 5.90 1.19
N PRO A 185 9.80 7.22 1.19
CA PRO A 185 9.75 8.01 2.42
C PRO A 185 8.34 8.08 3.04
N LEU A 186 8.24 8.65 4.25
CA LEU A 186 6.93 8.91 4.84
C LEU A 186 6.13 9.94 4.04
N ILE A 187 6.68 11.11 3.75
CA ILE A 187 6.07 12.12 2.88
C ILE A 187 6.53 11.84 1.45
N PRO A 188 5.60 11.71 0.48
CA PRO A 188 4.15 11.95 0.54
C PRO A 188 3.30 10.73 0.92
N TRP A 189 3.89 9.53 0.90
CA TRP A 189 3.19 8.25 0.81
C TRP A 189 2.24 7.96 1.98
N ILE A 190 2.53 8.50 3.17
CA ILE A 190 1.69 8.40 4.37
C ILE A 190 0.29 9.00 4.12
N PHE A 191 0.19 10.05 3.30
CA PHE A 191 -1.08 10.68 2.98
C PHE A 191 -1.93 9.82 2.04
N LEU A 192 -1.31 9.07 1.13
CA LEU A 192 -2.01 8.07 0.33
C LEU A 192 -2.48 6.89 1.19
N PHE A 193 -1.66 6.47 2.15
CA PHE A 193 -2.06 5.47 3.14
C PHE A 193 -3.27 5.96 3.97
N PHE A 194 -3.25 7.20 4.46
CA PHE A 194 -4.39 7.80 5.16
C PHE A 194 -5.63 7.95 4.29
N SER A 195 -5.46 8.23 2.99
CA SER A 195 -6.58 8.22 2.04
C SER A 195 -7.26 6.84 2.01
N GLY A 196 -6.49 5.75 2.02
CA GLY A 196 -7.02 4.40 2.16
C GLY A 196 -7.73 4.17 3.51
N TYR A 197 -7.13 4.63 4.61
CA TYR A 197 -7.72 4.54 5.94
C TYR A 197 -9.09 5.24 6.02
N PHE A 198 -9.20 6.48 5.55
CA PHE A 198 -10.46 7.23 5.54
C PHE A 198 -11.48 6.67 4.55
N THR A 199 -11.04 6.13 3.40
CA THR A 199 -11.92 5.41 2.49
C THR A 199 -12.61 4.25 3.20
N TRP A 200 -11.86 3.46 3.99
CA TRP A 200 -12.46 2.37 4.75
C TRP A 200 -13.48 2.86 5.78
N GLN A 201 -13.17 3.94 6.51
CA GLN A 201 -14.12 4.54 7.44
C GLN A 201 -15.40 5.03 6.75
N LEU A 202 -15.27 5.64 5.57
CA LEU A 202 -16.40 6.12 4.79
C LEU A 202 -17.30 4.96 4.33
N ILE A 203 -16.70 3.85 3.89
CA ILE A 203 -17.42 2.62 3.53
C ILE A 203 -18.19 2.06 4.73
N LEU A 204 -17.56 1.99 5.90
CA LEU A 204 -18.20 1.52 7.13
C LEU A 204 -19.34 2.44 7.55
N TRP A 205 -19.11 3.75 7.52
CA TRP A 205 -20.13 4.75 7.86
C TRP A 205 -21.35 4.67 6.94
N ALA A 206 -21.13 4.57 5.62
CA ALA A 206 -22.20 4.39 4.64
C ALA A 206 -22.97 3.07 4.87
N ALA A 207 -22.29 1.98 5.20
CA ALA A 207 -22.93 0.70 5.51
C ALA A 207 -23.80 0.78 6.78
N LEU A 208 -23.33 1.44 7.84
CA LEU A 208 -24.07 1.64 9.08
C LEU A 208 -25.31 2.53 8.86
N LEU A 209 -25.22 3.57 8.03
CA LEU A 209 -26.38 4.39 7.66
C LEU A 209 -27.43 3.58 6.90
N ARG A 210 -27.01 2.77 5.93
CA ARG A 210 -27.91 1.87 5.19
C ARG A 210 -28.61 0.87 6.13
N GLN A 211 -27.88 0.34 7.11
CA GLN A 211 -28.45 -0.55 8.11
C GLN A 211 -29.52 0.15 8.95
N LYS A 212 -29.23 1.31 9.52
CA LYS A 212 -30.21 2.08 10.31
C LYS A 212 -31.46 2.44 9.49
N ALA A 213 -31.28 2.80 8.21
CA ALA A 213 -32.39 3.09 7.31
C ALA A 213 -33.24 1.84 7.03
N ALA A 214 -32.62 0.69 6.78
CA ALA A 214 -33.30 -0.58 6.55
C ALA A 214 -34.08 -1.07 7.79
N GLU A 215 -33.46 -0.97 8.97
CA GLU A 215 -34.10 -1.28 10.26
C GLU A 215 -35.32 -0.38 10.50
N ARG A 216 -35.19 0.94 10.25
CA ARG A 216 -36.30 1.89 10.38
C ARG A 216 -37.44 1.58 9.40
N TYR A 217 -37.13 1.24 8.14
CA TYR A 217 -38.14 0.86 7.15
C TYR A 217 -38.85 -0.45 7.52
N ALA A 218 -38.10 -1.47 7.95
CA ALA A 218 -38.67 -2.74 8.39
C ALA A 218 -39.57 -2.55 9.62
N PHE A 219 -39.16 -1.74 10.59
CA PHE A 219 -39.97 -1.38 11.75
C PHE A 219 -41.30 -0.73 11.34
N LEU A 220 -41.26 0.30 10.47
CA LEU A 220 -42.47 0.98 9.98
C LEU A 220 -43.40 0.03 9.21
N ARG A 221 -42.85 -0.82 8.33
CA ARG A 221 -43.62 -1.81 7.57
C ARG A 221 -44.31 -2.82 8.49
N ASN A 222 -43.60 -3.34 9.47
CA ASN A 222 -44.11 -4.36 10.37
C ASN A 222 -45.14 -3.80 11.36
N ALA A 223 -44.95 -2.56 11.82
CA ALA A 223 -45.95 -1.83 12.59
C ALA A 223 -47.26 -1.67 11.82
N SER A 224 -47.19 -1.38 10.51
CA SER A 224 -48.38 -1.31 9.65
C SER A 224 -49.02 -2.66 9.32
N ALA A 225 -48.27 -3.77 9.44
CA ALA A 225 -48.70 -5.10 9.00
C ALA A 225 -49.01 -6.08 10.15
N GLY A 226 -48.90 -5.66 11.41
CA GLY A 226 -49.16 -6.50 12.59
C GLY A 226 -48.24 -7.73 12.74
N ARG A 227 -47.06 -7.72 12.11
CA ARG A 227 -46.09 -8.85 12.15
C ARG A 227 -44.87 -8.52 13.00
N GLY A 228 -44.27 -9.54 13.62
CA GLY A 228 -43.01 -9.41 14.37
C GLY A 228 -41.83 -8.98 13.50
N ILE A 229 -40.83 -8.35 14.13
CA ILE A 229 -39.66 -7.76 13.46
C ILE A 229 -38.68 -8.86 13.00
N PRO A 230 -38.40 -9.04 11.70
CA PRO A 230 -37.32 -9.92 11.25
C PRO A 230 -35.97 -9.20 11.38
N ALA A 231 -34.96 -9.94 11.82
CA ALA A 231 -33.58 -9.45 11.86
C ALA A 231 -33.03 -9.31 10.42
N SER A 232 -32.89 -8.09 9.92
CA SER A 232 -32.25 -7.84 8.63
C SER A 232 -30.72 -7.94 8.75
N SER A 233 -30.13 -8.96 8.14
CA SER A 233 -28.67 -9.04 7.97
C SER A 233 -28.24 -8.22 6.77
N VAL A 234 -27.74 -7.01 7.00
CA VAL A 234 -27.10 -6.22 5.94
C VAL A 234 -25.73 -6.81 5.62
N ARG A 235 -25.53 -7.23 4.37
CA ARG A 235 -24.20 -7.60 3.88
C ARG A 235 -23.40 -6.32 3.65
N LEU A 236 -22.23 -6.21 4.28
CA LEU A 236 -21.24 -5.22 3.86
C LEU A 236 -20.93 -5.46 2.37
N PRO A 237 -20.86 -4.41 1.53
CA PRO A 237 -20.69 -4.56 0.08
C PRO A 237 -19.40 -5.28 -0.33
N LEU A 238 -18.41 -5.38 0.57
CA LEU A 238 -17.13 -6.07 0.33
C LEU A 238 -17.12 -7.54 0.79
N LEU A 239 -18.19 -7.99 1.43
CA LEU A 239 -18.40 -9.40 1.78
C LEU A 239 -19.04 -10.14 0.60
N GLU A 240 -18.25 -10.31 -0.45
CA GLU A 240 -18.64 -11.07 -1.63
C GLU A 240 -18.15 -12.52 -1.55
N LYS A 241 -18.80 -13.39 -2.33
CA LYS A 241 -18.32 -14.76 -2.54
C LYS A 241 -16.92 -14.72 -3.19
N PRO A 242 -16.06 -15.71 -2.89
CA PRO A 242 -14.75 -15.80 -3.53
C PRO A 242 -14.91 -15.88 -5.06
N LYS A 243 -14.21 -15.02 -5.80
CA LYS A 243 -14.28 -14.98 -7.28
C LYS A 243 -13.09 -15.71 -7.91
N CYS A 244 -11.89 -15.55 -7.35
CA CYS A 244 -10.67 -16.19 -7.84
C CYS A 244 -9.79 -16.65 -6.66
N GLN A 245 -9.89 -17.93 -6.30
CA GLN A 245 -9.20 -18.49 -5.13
C GLN A 245 -7.66 -18.33 -5.14
N PRO A 246 -6.95 -18.50 -6.28
CA PRO A 246 -5.50 -18.32 -6.31
C PRO A 246 -5.06 -16.87 -6.01
N LEU A 247 -5.76 -15.88 -6.60
CA LEU A 247 -5.47 -14.47 -6.37
C LEU A 247 -5.74 -14.06 -4.93
N GLU A 248 -6.84 -14.54 -4.35
CA GLU A 248 -7.11 -14.33 -2.93
C GLU A 248 -6.07 -14.98 -2.03
N PHE A 249 -5.55 -16.16 -2.39
CA PHE A 249 -4.49 -16.83 -1.65
C PHE A 249 -3.20 -15.99 -1.65
N LEU A 250 -2.81 -15.45 -2.80
CA LEU A 250 -1.68 -14.52 -2.91
C LEU A 250 -1.91 -13.24 -2.09
N GLY A 251 -3.11 -12.67 -2.14
CA GLY A 251 -3.50 -11.52 -1.33
C GLY A 251 -3.44 -11.77 0.18
N LYS A 252 -3.73 -13.00 0.62
CA LYS A 252 -3.64 -13.41 2.03
C LYS A 252 -2.20 -13.64 2.48
N ASN A 253 -1.35 -14.11 1.57
CA ASN A 253 0.06 -14.43 1.83
C ASN A 253 1.04 -13.39 1.25
N THR A 254 0.62 -12.12 1.16
CA THR A 254 1.42 -11.05 0.54
C THR A 254 2.83 -10.94 1.14
N LEU A 255 2.98 -10.98 2.47
CA LEU A 255 4.28 -10.74 3.11
C LEU A 255 5.32 -11.84 2.78
N PRO A 256 5.04 -13.15 2.96
CA PRO A 256 5.97 -14.20 2.53
C PRO A 256 6.33 -14.11 1.04
N VAL A 257 5.34 -13.93 0.18
CA VAL A 257 5.57 -13.81 -1.28
C VAL A 257 6.42 -12.59 -1.59
N TYR A 258 6.16 -11.45 -0.95
CA TYR A 258 6.97 -10.25 -1.08
C TYR A 258 8.42 -10.47 -0.61
N MET A 259 8.65 -11.19 0.49
CA MET A 259 10.02 -11.45 0.96
C MET A 259 10.82 -12.37 0.01
N LEU A 260 10.13 -13.27 -0.69
CA LEU A 260 10.76 -14.33 -1.48
C LEU A 260 10.84 -14.02 -2.97
N HIS A 261 9.99 -13.13 -3.51
CA HIS A 261 9.94 -12.92 -4.96
C HIS A 261 11.28 -12.50 -5.55
N GLN A 262 11.96 -11.50 -4.97
CA GLN A 262 13.23 -11.00 -5.53
C GLN A 262 14.34 -12.05 -5.46
N PRO A 263 14.62 -12.72 -4.32
CA PRO A 263 15.61 -13.82 -4.30
C PRO A 263 15.30 -14.95 -5.28
N VAL A 264 14.02 -15.30 -5.44
CA VAL A 264 13.59 -16.37 -6.37
C VAL A 264 13.77 -15.93 -7.83
N LEU A 265 13.35 -14.72 -8.19
CA LEU A 265 13.56 -14.16 -9.54
C LEU A 265 15.06 -14.12 -9.86
N MET A 266 15.86 -13.64 -8.91
CA MET A 266 17.29 -13.51 -9.08
C MET A 266 17.97 -14.86 -9.31
N ALA A 267 17.59 -15.88 -8.53
CA ALA A 267 18.08 -17.25 -8.71
C ALA A 267 17.67 -17.83 -10.07
N ILE A 268 16.41 -17.62 -10.49
CA ILE A 268 15.91 -18.11 -11.78
C ILE A 268 16.68 -17.48 -12.93
N PHE A 269 16.80 -16.14 -12.98
CA PHE A 269 17.49 -15.49 -14.08
C PHE A 269 18.98 -15.77 -14.08
N THR A 270 19.62 -15.93 -12.92
CA THR A 270 21.03 -16.30 -12.85
C THR A 270 21.25 -17.69 -13.44
N LEU A 271 20.34 -18.63 -13.20
CA LEU A 271 20.40 -19.96 -13.82
C LEU A 271 20.17 -19.90 -15.33
N ILE A 272 19.26 -19.06 -15.81
CA ILE A 272 18.98 -18.89 -17.24
C ILE A 272 20.17 -18.22 -17.97
N ASP A 273 20.79 -17.23 -17.35
CA ASP A 273 22.01 -16.56 -17.83
C ASP A 273 23.18 -17.54 -17.89
N LEU A 274 23.35 -18.38 -16.86
CA LEU A 274 24.41 -19.40 -16.82
C LEU A 274 24.32 -20.43 -17.95
N ILE A 275 23.12 -20.73 -18.46
CA ILE A 275 22.91 -21.63 -19.59
C ILE A 275 22.95 -20.92 -20.95
N GLY A 276 23.28 -19.63 -20.97
CA GLY A 276 23.52 -18.83 -22.19
C GLY A 276 22.25 -18.44 -22.96
N VAL A 277 21.11 -18.34 -22.26
CA VAL A 277 19.82 -17.96 -22.86
C VAL A 277 19.56 -16.45 -22.79
N LEU A 278 20.18 -15.76 -21.82
CA LEU A 278 20.16 -14.30 -21.66
C LEU A 278 21.49 -13.72 -22.15
#